data_AF-A0A961DVJ9-F1
#
_entry.id   AF-A0A961DVJ9-F1
#
_cell.length_a   1.000
_cell.length_b   1.000
_cell.length_c   1.000
_cell.angle_alpha   90.00
_cell.angle_beta   90.00
_cell.angle_gamma   90.00
#
_symmetry.space_group_name_H-M   'P 1'
#
loop_
_entity.id
_entity.type
_entity.pdbx_description
1 polymer ?
#
loop_
_entity_poly.entity_id
_entity_poly.type
_entity_poly.pdbx_seq_one_letter_code
_entity_poly.pdbx_strand_id
1 'polypeptide(L)'
;VLESIPLRCSHVDAYRFFTPAAAARNDGTPTRATQAQWEQPGCLHANMDLYKWSYKLGPLVDSALLMNCLDLAADARELDMRASPYDLREHGFSPIAVEEPGGRAEYVRRQGEIAERAARLRAALLRRCENLLLIAGDIAAASGRQ
;
A
#
# COMPACT_ATOMS: atom_id res chain seq x y z
N VAL A 1 13.34 10.07 22.17
CA VAL A 1 12.23 9.23 21.69
C VAL A 1 12.39 8.82 20.22
N LEU A 2 12.67 9.73 19.28
CA LEU A 2 12.86 9.38 17.85
C LEU A 2 14.12 8.54 17.55
N GLU A 3 15.15 8.61 18.39
CA GLU A 3 16.40 7.86 18.18
C GLU A 3 16.32 6.38 18.58
N SER A 4 15.36 5.99 19.41
CA SER A 4 15.24 4.63 19.97
C SER A 4 14.32 3.70 19.18
N ILE A 5 13.67 4.18 18.11
CA ILE A 5 12.72 3.40 17.30
C ILE A 5 13.39 3.07 15.96
N PRO A 6 13.48 1.78 15.58
CA PRO A 6 14.07 1.39 14.29
C PRO A 6 13.14 1.77 13.13
N LEU A 7 13.72 2.32 12.05
CA LEU A 7 13.01 2.58 10.80
C LEU A 7 13.11 1.34 9.90
N ARG A 8 11.95 0.79 9.49
CA ARG A 8 11.85 -0.44 8.69
C ARG A 8 10.89 -0.27 7.51
N CYS A 9 11.00 0.86 6.81
CA CYS A 9 10.23 1.08 5.60
C CYS A 9 10.73 0.15 4.48
N SER A 10 9.81 -0.60 3.87
CA SER A 10 10.09 -1.50 2.75
C SER A 10 9.52 -1.02 1.42
N HIS A 11 8.68 0.01 1.45
CA HIS A 11 7.97 0.47 0.28
C HIS A 11 8.73 1.63 -0.37
N VAL A 12 9.23 1.42 -1.59
CA VAL A 12 10.10 2.37 -2.29
C VAL A 12 9.45 3.74 -2.50
N ASP A 13 8.14 3.80 -2.70
CA ASP A 13 7.43 5.08 -2.90
C ASP A 13 7.28 5.89 -1.62
N ALA A 14 7.34 5.26 -0.44
CA ALA A 14 7.43 5.97 0.84
C ALA A 14 8.88 6.32 1.16
N TYR A 15 9.80 5.35 0.97
CA TYR A 15 11.22 5.51 1.24
C TYR A 15 11.86 6.66 0.45
N ARG A 16 11.48 6.88 -0.81
CA ARG A 16 12.07 7.95 -1.64
C ARG A 16 11.81 9.37 -1.14
N PHE A 17 10.92 9.55 -0.16
CA PHE A 17 10.68 10.84 0.50
C PHE A 17 11.45 11.00 1.81
N PHE A 18 12.21 9.99 2.25
CA PHE A 18 13.04 10.10 3.44
C PHE A 18 14.11 11.18 3.24
N THR A 19 14.35 11.97 4.28
CA THR A 19 15.54 12.84 4.33
C THR A 19 16.80 11.98 4.37
N PRO A 20 17.98 12.53 4.00
CA PRO A 20 19.24 11.77 4.09
C PRO A 20 19.48 11.15 5.47
N ALA A 21 19.12 11.86 6.55
CA ALA A 21 19.24 11.37 7.92
C ALA A 21 18.29 10.21 8.23
N ALA A 22 17.05 10.23 7.71
CA ALA A 22 16.10 9.13 7.89
C ALA A 22 16.47 7.91 7.04
N ALA A 23 16.91 8.13 5.79
CA ALA A 23 17.34 7.09 4.87
C ALA A 23 18.51 6.27 5.45
N ALA A 24 19.52 6.94 6.04
CA ALA A 24 20.66 6.30 6.68
C ALA A 24 20.29 5.42 7.90
N ARG A 25 19.10 5.60 8.47
CA ARG A 25 18.61 4.85 9.64
C ARG A 25 17.64 3.73 9.28
N ASN A 26 17.24 3.61 8.02
CA ASN A 26 16.33 2.56 7.59
C ASN A 26 17.07 1.22 7.51
N ASP A 27 16.40 0.12 7.87
CA ASP A 27 16.94 -1.26 7.87
C ASP A 27 17.32 -1.80 6.47
N GLY A 28 17.27 -0.94 5.45
CA GLY A 28 17.66 -1.23 4.08
C GLY A 28 17.36 -0.07 3.14
N THR A 29 17.66 -0.26 1.86
CA THR A 29 17.45 0.74 0.81
C THR A 29 16.54 0.16 -0.27
N PRO A 30 15.20 0.20 -0.10
CA PRO A 30 14.27 -0.25 -1.12
C PRO A 30 14.49 0.49 -2.43
N THR A 31 14.52 -0.25 -3.54
CA THR A 31 14.62 0.31 -4.89
C THR A 31 13.47 -0.20 -5.75
N ARG A 32 13.24 0.41 -6.91
CA ARG A 32 12.27 -0.12 -7.88
C ARG A 32 12.63 -1.52 -8.35
N ALA A 33 13.92 -1.80 -8.55
CA ALA A 33 14.39 -3.11 -8.99
C ALA A 33 14.18 -4.21 -7.93
N THR A 34 14.28 -3.85 -6.65
CA THR A 34 14.13 -4.78 -5.53
C THR A 34 12.73 -4.75 -4.90
N GLN A 35 11.80 -3.97 -5.45
CA GLN A 35 10.49 -3.69 -4.85
C GLN A 35 9.73 -4.97 -4.47
N ALA A 36 9.69 -5.98 -5.36
CA ALA A 36 9.01 -7.25 -5.10
C ALA A 36 9.64 -8.09 -3.96
N GLN A 37 10.91 -7.88 -3.65
CA GLN A 37 11.61 -8.59 -2.57
C GLN A 37 11.39 -7.91 -1.21
N TRP A 38 11.23 -6.58 -1.21
CA TRP A 38 11.10 -5.79 0.01
C TRP A 38 9.64 -5.62 0.44
N GLU A 39 8.72 -5.36 -0.49
CA GLU A 39 7.35 -5.00 -0.12
C GLU A 39 6.63 -6.12 0.63
N GLN A 40 6.20 -5.80 1.85
CA GLN A 40 5.34 -6.68 2.64
C GLN A 40 3.86 -6.26 2.56
N PRO A 41 2.91 -7.22 2.58
CA PRO A 41 1.48 -6.93 2.52
C PRO A 41 0.93 -6.22 3.77
N GLY A 42 1.69 -6.18 4.88
CA GLY A 42 1.36 -5.39 6.06
C GLY A 42 1.68 -3.90 5.92
N CYS A 43 2.46 -3.49 4.91
CA CYS A 43 2.77 -2.08 4.69
C CYS A 43 1.52 -1.31 4.25
N LEU A 44 1.23 -0.21 4.95
CA LEU A 44 0.10 0.65 4.64
C LEU A 44 0.11 1.12 3.17
N HIS A 45 1.28 1.52 2.68
CA HIS A 45 1.44 2.00 1.31
C HIS A 45 1.29 0.91 0.25
N ALA A 46 1.78 -0.32 0.52
CA ALA A 46 1.56 -1.46 -0.37
C ALA A 46 0.06 -1.80 -0.50
N ASN A 47 -0.73 -1.52 0.54
CA ASN A 47 -2.18 -1.68 0.50
C ASN A 47 -2.87 -0.54 -0.28
N MET A 48 -2.42 0.71 -0.15
CA MET A 48 -2.90 1.84 -1.00
C MET A 48 -2.66 1.59 -2.49
N ASP A 49 -1.55 0.92 -2.82
CA ASP A 49 -1.15 0.62 -4.20
C ASP A 49 -2.14 -0.28 -4.95
N LEU A 50 -3.04 -1.00 -4.26
CA LEU A 50 -4.10 -1.75 -4.93
C LEU A 50 -4.99 -0.83 -5.79
N TYR A 51 -5.26 0.39 -5.33
CA TYR A 51 -5.96 1.38 -6.14
C TYR A 51 -5.14 1.75 -7.38
N LYS A 52 -3.85 2.09 -7.21
CA LYS A 52 -2.94 2.43 -8.32
C LYS A 52 -2.96 1.34 -9.40
N TRP A 53 -2.87 0.07 -9.02
CA TRP A 53 -2.86 -1.04 -9.95
C TRP A 53 -4.23 -1.27 -10.61
N SER A 54 -5.32 -1.23 -9.84
CA SER A 54 -6.67 -1.35 -10.41
C SER A 54 -6.98 -0.23 -11.40
N TYR A 55 -6.55 1.00 -11.10
CA TYR A 55 -6.74 2.16 -11.97
C TYR A 55 -5.94 2.05 -13.27
N LYS A 56 -4.68 1.61 -13.20
CA LYS A 56 -3.86 1.34 -14.38
C LYS A 56 -4.44 0.24 -15.27
N LEU A 57 -5.13 -0.72 -14.66
CA LEU A 57 -5.82 -1.80 -15.38
C LEU A 57 -7.24 -1.42 -15.83
N GLY A 58 -7.69 -0.18 -15.57
CA GLY A 58 -9.00 0.41 -15.89
C GLY A 58 -10.01 -0.48 -16.62
N PRO A 59 -10.08 -0.45 -17.97
CA PRO A 59 -11.10 -1.17 -18.75
C PRO A 59 -11.06 -2.69 -18.60
N LEU A 60 -10.00 -3.23 -18.00
CA LEU A 60 -9.81 -4.65 -17.75
C LEU A 60 -10.28 -5.05 -16.34
N VAL A 61 -10.60 -4.11 -15.46
CA VAL A 61 -11.03 -4.37 -14.07
C VAL A 61 -12.45 -3.83 -13.84
N ASP A 62 -13.24 -4.58 -13.09
CA ASP A 62 -14.60 -4.18 -12.71
C ASP A 62 -14.59 -2.86 -11.91
N SER A 63 -15.51 -1.94 -12.22
CA SER A 63 -15.56 -0.63 -11.56
C SER A 63 -15.83 -0.74 -10.05
N ALA A 64 -16.59 -1.73 -9.58
CA ALA A 64 -16.80 -1.94 -8.15
C ALA A 64 -15.50 -2.40 -7.45
N LEU A 65 -14.68 -3.23 -8.10
CA LEU A 65 -13.36 -3.58 -7.56
C LEU A 65 -12.44 -2.36 -7.48
N LEU A 66 -12.44 -1.51 -8.50
CA LEU A 66 -11.68 -0.25 -8.49
C LEU A 66 -12.14 0.68 -7.35
N MET A 67 -13.45 0.86 -7.17
CA MET A 67 -13.99 1.70 -6.10
C MET A 67 -13.68 1.14 -4.71
N ASN A 68 -13.78 -0.18 -4.52
CA ASN A 68 -13.39 -0.81 -3.26
C ASN A 68 -11.89 -0.61 -2.93
N CYS A 69 -11.03 -0.64 -3.95
CA CYS A 69 -9.61 -0.32 -3.78
C CYS A 69 -9.39 1.17 -3.46
N LEU A 70 -10.17 2.08 -4.05
CA LEU A 70 -10.14 3.51 -3.74
C LEU A 70 -10.53 3.78 -2.29
N ASP A 71 -11.63 3.19 -1.81
CA ASP A 71 -12.08 3.34 -0.43
C ASP A 71 -11.03 2.85 0.58
N LEU A 72 -10.42 1.69 0.30
CA LEU A 72 -9.30 1.18 1.10
C LEU A 72 -8.12 2.17 1.09
N ALA A 73 -7.77 2.73 -0.07
CA ALA A 73 -6.66 3.67 -0.19
C ALA A 73 -6.96 4.99 0.56
N ALA A 74 -8.21 5.44 0.57
CA ALA A 74 -8.65 6.60 1.33
C ALA A 74 -8.53 6.36 2.85
N ASP A 75 -9.04 5.24 3.35
CA ASP A 75 -8.93 4.88 4.78
C ASP A 75 -7.48 4.73 5.23
N ALA A 76 -6.65 4.11 4.38
CA ALA A 76 -5.23 3.96 4.60
C ALA A 76 -4.53 5.33 4.61
N ARG A 77 -4.90 6.23 3.70
CA ARG A 77 -4.35 7.59 3.65
C ARG A 77 -4.73 8.39 4.90
N GLU A 78 -5.95 8.27 5.39
CA GLU A 78 -6.33 8.88 6.66
C GLU A 78 -5.45 8.38 7.80
N LEU A 79 -5.23 7.06 7.90
CA LEU A 79 -4.36 6.50 8.94
C LEU A 79 -2.92 7.06 8.85
N ASP A 80 -2.37 7.14 7.64
CA ASP A 80 -1.04 7.70 7.37
C ASP A 80 -0.95 9.18 7.78
N MET A 81 -1.96 9.98 7.39
CA MET A 81 -2.06 11.40 7.74
C MET A 81 -2.14 11.61 9.26
N ARG A 82 -2.98 10.82 9.95
CA ARG A 82 -3.16 10.93 11.41
C ARG A 82 -1.91 10.50 12.19
N ALA A 83 -1.07 9.63 11.63
CA ALA A 83 0.20 9.21 12.23
C ALA A 83 1.40 10.10 11.82
N SER A 84 1.18 11.06 10.92
CA SER A 84 2.22 11.98 10.45
C SER A 84 2.55 13.04 11.50
N PRO A 85 3.69 13.76 11.37
CA PRO A 85 4.04 14.85 12.28
C PRO A 85 3.23 16.14 12.04
N TYR A 86 2.34 16.17 11.03
CA TYR A 86 1.55 17.34 10.69
C TYR A 86 0.31 17.45 11.58
N ASP A 87 0.04 18.65 12.07
CA ASP A 87 -1.24 18.93 12.74
C ASP A 87 -2.34 19.14 11.70
N LEU A 88 -3.26 18.19 11.64
CA LEU A 88 -4.37 18.18 10.69
C LEU A 88 -5.73 18.37 11.39
N ARG A 89 -5.74 18.86 12.63
CA ARG A 89 -6.97 19.08 13.41
C ARG A 89 -7.93 20.05 12.73
N GLU A 90 -7.41 21.11 12.10
CA GLU A 90 -8.21 22.07 11.31
C GLU A 90 -8.89 21.42 10.09
N HIS A 91 -8.37 20.27 9.64
CA HIS A 91 -8.95 19.45 8.57
C HIS A 91 -9.82 18.30 9.10
N GLY A 92 -10.11 18.26 10.41
CA GLY A 92 -10.96 17.24 11.03
C GLY A 92 -10.26 15.94 11.44
N PHE A 93 -8.93 15.88 11.35
CA PHE A 93 -8.17 14.67 11.67
C PHE A 93 -7.52 14.78 13.06
N SER A 94 -7.96 13.91 13.99
CA SER A 94 -7.30 13.79 15.30
C SER A 94 -5.99 13.00 15.18
N PRO A 95 -4.87 13.50 15.71
CA PRO A 95 -3.58 12.85 15.59
C PRO A 95 -3.53 11.53 16.37
N ILE A 96 -2.75 10.59 15.87
CA ILE A 96 -2.34 9.36 16.55
C ILE A 96 -0.88 9.54 16.92
N ALA A 97 -0.61 9.74 18.22
CA ALA A 97 0.75 9.92 18.75
C ALA A 97 1.53 8.59 18.72
N VAL A 98 2.05 8.22 17.55
CA VAL A 98 2.75 6.94 17.30
C VAL A 98 4.08 6.79 18.07
N GLU A 99 4.59 7.87 18.63
CA GLU A 99 5.71 7.92 19.56
C GLU A 99 5.34 7.33 20.94
N GLU A 100 4.06 7.44 21.34
CA GLU A 100 3.54 6.92 22.60
C GLU A 100 3.11 5.45 22.47
N PRO A 101 3.21 4.63 23.54
CA PRO A 101 2.78 3.23 23.50
C PRO A 101 1.32 3.05 23.07
N GLY A 102 0.42 3.92 23.57
CA GLY A 102 -1.01 3.87 23.25
C GLY A 102 -1.30 4.19 21.79
N GLY A 103 -0.77 5.30 21.28
CA GLY A 103 -0.93 5.67 19.87
C GLY A 103 -0.28 4.67 18.92
N ARG A 104 0.88 4.10 19.29
CA ARG A 104 1.50 3.01 18.52
C ARG A 104 0.61 1.77 18.45
N ALA A 105 0.02 1.36 19.57
CA ALA A 105 -0.88 0.21 19.61
C ALA A 105 -2.13 0.46 18.74
N GLU A 106 -2.71 1.66 18.79
CA GLU A 106 -3.82 2.06 17.93
C GLU A 106 -3.42 1.99 16.44
N TYR A 107 -2.28 2.57 16.09
CA TYR A 107 -1.78 2.58 14.71
C TYR A 107 -1.58 1.17 14.17
N VAL A 108 -0.92 0.29 14.94
CA VAL A 108 -0.69 -1.11 14.56
C VAL A 108 -2.01 -1.87 14.39
N ARG A 109 -2.96 -1.70 15.31
CA ARG A 109 -4.29 -2.32 15.20
C ARG A 109 -5.00 -1.89 13.91
N ARG A 110 -5.08 -0.59 13.65
CA ARG A 110 -5.72 -0.05 12.44
C ARG A 110 -4.99 -0.44 11.15
N GLN A 111 -3.66 -0.51 11.17
CA GLN A 111 -2.88 -1.00 10.05
C GLN A 111 -3.21 -2.48 9.76
N GLY A 112 -3.41 -3.29 10.79
CA GLY A 112 -3.88 -4.67 10.66
C GLY A 112 -5.24 -4.77 9.98
N GLU A 113 -6.22 -3.95 10.40
CA GLU A 113 -7.55 -3.90 9.79
C GLU A 113 -7.51 -3.54 8.30
N ILE A 114 -6.66 -2.59 7.92
CA ILE A 114 -6.40 -2.27 6.50
C ILE A 114 -5.79 -3.46 5.78
N ALA A 115 -4.79 -4.13 6.36
CA ALA A 115 -4.12 -5.27 5.73
C ALA A 115 -5.09 -6.44 5.49
N GLU A 116 -5.98 -6.73 6.43
CA GLU A 116 -7.02 -7.77 6.30
C GLU A 116 -8.01 -7.47 5.17
N ARG A 117 -8.48 -6.22 5.09
CA ARG A 117 -9.34 -5.77 3.98
C ARG A 117 -8.60 -5.84 2.65
N ALA A 118 -7.36 -5.38 2.63
CA ALA A 118 -6.50 -5.39 1.45
C ALA A 118 -6.22 -6.80 0.94
N ALA A 119 -6.09 -7.79 1.81
CA ALA A 119 -5.88 -9.18 1.41
C ALA A 119 -6.99 -9.70 0.49
N ARG A 120 -8.26 -9.38 0.80
CA ARG A 120 -9.41 -9.77 -0.02
C ARG A 120 -9.39 -9.08 -1.39
N LEU A 121 -9.12 -7.77 -1.41
CA LEU A 121 -9.06 -6.99 -2.65
C LEU A 121 -7.87 -7.40 -3.53
N ARG A 122 -6.71 -7.67 -2.94
CA ARG A 122 -5.53 -8.20 -3.62
C ARG A 122 -5.84 -9.53 -4.28
N ALA A 123 -6.48 -10.46 -3.57
CA ALA A 123 -6.86 -11.75 -4.12
C ALA A 123 -7.86 -11.60 -5.28
N ALA A 124 -8.81 -10.67 -5.19
CA ALA A 124 -9.75 -10.37 -6.27
C ALA A 124 -9.06 -9.81 -7.52
N LEU A 125 -8.14 -8.84 -7.33
CA LEU A 125 -7.37 -8.25 -8.42
C LEU A 125 -6.46 -9.28 -9.08
N LEU A 126 -5.78 -10.12 -8.29
CA LEU A 126 -4.94 -11.21 -8.81
C LEU A 126 -5.74 -12.18 -9.67
N ARG A 127 -6.89 -12.68 -9.17
CA ARG A 127 -7.77 -13.57 -9.95
C ARG A 127 -8.22 -12.92 -11.25
N ARG A 128 -8.49 -11.61 -11.24
CA ARG A 128 -8.87 -10.90 -12.47
C ARG A 128 -7.71 -10.88 -13.47
N CYS A 129 -6.49 -10.60 -13.02
CA CYS A 129 -5.30 -10.64 -13.86
C CYS A 129 -5.03 -12.05 -14.43
N GLU A 130 -5.15 -13.09 -13.60
CA GLU A 130 -5.00 -14.49 -14.03
C GLU A 130 -5.99 -14.84 -15.14
N ASN A 131 -7.27 -14.49 -14.98
CA ASN A 131 -8.29 -14.72 -16.00
C ASN A 131 -8.01 -13.98 -17.31
N LEU A 132 -7.52 -12.75 -17.24
CA LEU A 132 -7.15 -11.97 -18.43
C LEU A 132 -5.97 -12.59 -19.18
N LEU A 133 -4.97 -13.11 -18.45
CA LEU A 133 -3.82 -13.80 -19.03
C LEU A 133 -4.22 -15.10 -19.73
N LEU A 134 -5.14 -15.89 -19.12
CA LEU A 134 -5.68 -17.10 -19.72
C LEU A 134 -6.39 -16.79 -21.05
N ILE A 135 -7.30 -15.82 -21.04
CA ILE A 135 -8.04 -15.41 -22.26
C ILE A 135 -7.08 -14.88 -23.34
N ALA A 136 -6.07 -14.09 -22.96
CA ALA A 136 -5.08 -13.59 -23.91
C ALA A 136 -4.26 -14.74 -24.54
N GLY A 137 -3.90 -15.76 -23.77
CA GLY A 137 -3.23 -16.96 -24.25
C GLY A 137 -4.09 -17.75 -25.23
N ASP A 138 -5.37 -17.94 -24.91
CA ASP A 138 -6.33 -18.63 -25.78
C ASP A 138 -6.51 -17.89 -27.12
N ILE A 139 -6.60 -16.55 -27.08
CA ILE A 139 -6.69 -15.72 -28.29
C ILE A 139 -5.41 -15.81 -29.11
N ALA A 140 -4.24 -15.78 -28.49
CA ALA A 140 -2.96 -15.91 -29.18
C ALA A 140 -2.87 -17.26 -29.91
N ALA A 141 -3.20 -18.35 -29.21
CA ALA A 141 -3.23 -19.70 -29.76
C ALA A 141 -4.24 -19.85 -30.92
N ALA A 142 -5.45 -19.31 -30.76
CA ALA A 142 -6.48 -19.35 -31.80
C ALA A 142 -6.15 -18.47 -33.03
N SER A 143 -5.37 -17.39 -32.84
CA SER A 143 -5.01 -16.45 -33.92
C SER A 143 -3.75 -16.82 -34.71
N GLY A 144 -3.09 -17.94 -34.39
CA GLY A 144 -1.92 -18.43 -35.13
C GLY A 144 -0.68 -17.52 -35.07
N ARG A 145 -0.67 -16.52 -34.18
CA ARG A 145 0.50 -15.66 -33.91
C ARG A 145 1.32 -16.32 -32.81
N GLN A 146 2.31 -17.11 -33.22
CA GLN A 146 3.44 -17.50 -32.36
C GLN A 146 4.44 -16.35 -32.25
#